data_AF-A0A410D851-F1
#
_entry.id   AF-A0A410D851-F1
#
_cell.length_a   1.000
_cell.length_b   1.000
_cell.length_c   1.000
_cell.angle_alpha   90.00
_cell.angle_beta   90.00
_cell.angle_gamma   90.00
#
_symmetry.space_group_name_H-M   'P 1'
#
loop_
_entity.id
_entity.type
_entity.pdbx_description
1 polymer ?
#
loop_
_entity_poly.entity_id
_entity_poly.type
_entity_poly.pdbx_seq_one_letter_code
_entity_poly.pdbx_strand_id
1 'polypeptide(L)'
;MDKKKVVALEDRLPQLKKERKQKANRRFALYATVFFLLVLIVVYIQSPLSRVQSITVQGEQITSSARVIKASGISNKTHIWDIGEKAVTRKIKKLPAVRSVTIKKKFPNHVTLSIREYTRKAYLQKNDGYYPILQNGAMLNKLSKGTFPFDAPVLIGFSEQDAIKKVAEGLSGISKQMAHNISDIHYIKASENNEDLVLYMNDGNQVVASTRTFVKNIKLYPEIVANLPKDQRGTIHLSVGSYFVPEDVGQSSQESSNKP
;
A
#
# COMPACT_ATOMS: atom_id res chain seq x y z
N MET A 1 88.57 52.46 0.31
CA MET A 1 87.14 52.44 -0.10
C MET A 1 86.58 51.06 0.27
N ASP A 2 86.04 50.94 1.48
CA ASP A 2 85.44 49.69 1.98
C ASP A 2 83.96 49.61 1.57
N LYS A 3 83.62 48.61 0.76
CA LYS A 3 82.23 48.34 0.38
C LYS A 3 81.52 47.67 1.56
N LYS A 4 80.69 48.46 2.26
CA LYS A 4 79.75 48.01 3.30
C LYS A 4 78.81 46.96 2.70
N LYS A 5 79.02 45.68 3.05
CA LYS A 5 78.19 44.55 2.61
C LYS A 5 76.82 44.68 3.28
N VAL A 6 75.82 45.08 2.51
CA VAL A 6 74.42 45.14 2.95
C VAL A 6 73.95 43.70 3.15
N VAL A 7 74.02 43.22 4.39
CA VAL A 7 73.43 41.93 4.76
C VAL A 7 71.95 42.17 4.92
N ALA A 8 71.17 41.54 4.05
CA ALA A 8 69.72 41.66 4.07
C ALA A 8 69.16 41.16 5.42
N LEU A 9 68.20 41.89 6.00
CA LEU A 9 67.55 41.53 7.28
C LEU A 9 66.90 40.12 7.24
N GLU A 10 66.76 39.56 6.04
CA GLU A 10 66.21 38.24 5.75
C GLU A 10 66.99 37.06 6.36
N ASP A 11 68.27 37.26 6.69
CA ASP A 11 69.14 36.24 7.30
C ASP A 11 69.20 36.31 8.84
N ARG A 12 68.71 37.40 9.45
CA ARG A 12 68.78 37.62 10.91
C ARG A 12 67.59 37.02 11.68
N LEU A 13 66.53 36.58 11.01
CA LEU A 13 65.30 36.06 11.64
C LEU A 13 64.89 34.67 11.08
N PRO A 14 65.72 33.63 11.26
CA PRO A 14 65.41 32.27 10.78
C PRO A 14 64.14 31.67 11.41
N GLN A 15 63.71 32.18 12.57
CA GLN A 15 62.54 31.68 13.30
C GLN A 15 61.21 32.10 12.65
N LEU A 16 61.11 33.30 12.05
CA LEU A 16 59.89 33.78 11.38
C LEU A 16 59.58 33.04 10.06
N LYS A 17 60.61 32.49 9.39
CA LYS A 17 60.44 31.62 8.20
C LYS A 17 59.81 30.27 8.57
N LYS A 18 60.12 29.72 9.75
CA LYS A 18 59.62 28.41 10.19
C LYS A 18 58.14 28.44 10.57
N GLU A 19 57.67 29.48 11.28
CA GLU A 19 56.25 29.58 11.66
C GLU A 19 55.31 29.77 10.46
N ARG A 20 55.71 30.60 9.48
CA ARG A 20 54.96 30.77 8.23
C ARG A 20 54.91 29.48 7.40
N LYS A 21 56.03 28.75 7.31
CA LYS A 21 56.10 27.44 6.62
C LYS A 21 55.30 26.35 7.34
N GLN A 22 55.25 26.32 8.68
CA GLN A 22 54.41 25.37 9.42
C GLN A 22 52.91 25.64 9.23
N LYS A 23 52.46 26.91 9.27
CA LYS A 23 51.07 27.26 8.97
C LYS A 23 50.70 26.93 7.51
N ALA A 24 51.60 27.16 6.56
CA ALA A 24 51.40 26.79 5.16
C ALA A 24 51.39 25.27 4.95
N ASN A 25 52.32 24.51 5.55
CA ASN A 25 52.34 23.04 5.48
C ASN A 25 51.15 22.40 6.19
N ARG A 26 50.64 22.99 7.27
CA ARG A 26 49.41 22.52 7.93
C ARG A 26 48.18 22.74 7.05
N ARG A 27 48.10 23.89 6.36
CA ARG A 27 47.06 24.15 5.34
C ARG A 27 47.20 23.21 4.14
N PHE A 28 48.42 22.98 3.67
CA PHE A 28 48.70 22.05 2.58
C PHE A 28 48.36 20.61 2.96
N ALA A 29 48.77 20.15 4.15
CA ALA A 29 48.43 18.82 4.67
C ALA A 29 46.91 18.66 4.82
N LEU A 30 46.20 19.71 5.26
CA LEU A 30 44.74 19.71 5.29
C LEU A 30 44.15 19.52 3.89
N TYR A 31 44.59 20.31 2.90
CA TYR A 31 44.11 20.19 1.52
C TYR A 31 44.47 18.84 0.89
N ALA A 32 45.68 18.33 1.12
CA ALA A 32 46.10 17.01 0.66
C ALA A 32 45.27 15.89 1.31
N THR A 33 44.97 15.99 2.61
CA THR A 33 44.12 15.01 3.30
C THR A 33 42.71 15.02 2.75
N VAL A 34 42.11 16.21 2.54
CA VAL A 34 40.78 16.34 1.92
C VAL A 34 40.80 15.79 0.50
N PHE A 35 41.85 16.07 -0.29
CA PHE A 35 42.01 15.54 -1.64
C PHE A 35 42.07 14.01 -1.66
N PHE A 36 42.93 13.40 -0.84
CA PHE A 36 43.00 11.94 -0.73
C PHE A 36 41.69 11.32 -0.22
N LEU A 37 40.99 11.98 0.70
CA LEU A 37 39.68 11.54 1.17
C LEU A 37 38.65 11.53 0.03
N LEU A 38 38.62 12.58 -0.81
CA LEU A 38 37.74 12.63 -1.98
C LEU A 38 38.08 11.54 -2.99
N VAL A 39 39.36 11.29 -3.25
CA VAL A 39 39.81 10.20 -4.14
C VAL A 39 39.34 8.85 -3.61
N LEU A 40 39.49 8.58 -2.30
CA LEU A 40 39.03 7.35 -1.67
C LEU A 40 37.51 7.17 -1.79
N ILE A 41 36.73 8.25 -1.63
CA ILE A 41 35.27 8.22 -1.83
C ILE A 41 34.93 7.83 -3.26
N VAL A 42 35.58 8.43 -4.27
CA VAL A 42 35.32 8.12 -5.68
C VAL A 42 35.70 6.67 -6.00
N VAL A 43 36.86 6.20 -5.53
CA VAL A 43 37.29 4.80 -5.69
C VAL A 43 36.30 3.85 -5.02
N TYR A 44 35.80 4.19 -3.83
CA TYR A 44 34.76 3.40 -3.16
C TYR A 44 33.47 3.33 -3.98
N ILE A 45 32.99 4.46 -4.53
CA ILE A 45 31.78 4.50 -5.35
C ILE A 45 31.91 3.63 -6.59
N GLN A 46 33.06 3.66 -7.28
CA GLN A 46 33.29 2.82 -8.47
C GLN A 46 33.61 1.35 -8.12
N SER A 47 34.06 1.09 -6.90
CA SER A 47 34.44 -0.25 -6.44
C SER A 47 33.24 -1.19 -6.31
N PRO A 48 33.43 -2.52 -6.51
CA PRO A 48 32.42 -3.53 -6.19
C PRO A 48 31.92 -3.49 -4.75
N LEU A 49 32.69 -2.89 -3.82
CA LEU A 49 32.32 -2.72 -2.42
C LEU A 49 31.06 -1.88 -2.21
N SER A 50 30.73 -0.97 -3.15
CA SER A 50 29.53 -0.13 -3.08
C SER A 50 28.28 -0.78 -3.71
N ARG A 51 28.41 -2.00 -4.24
CA ARG A 51 27.28 -2.75 -4.80
C ARG A 51 26.37 -3.26 -3.69
N VAL A 52 25.09 -3.36 -3.98
CA VAL A 52 24.10 -3.92 -3.05
C VAL A 52 24.46 -5.37 -2.75
N GLN A 53 24.72 -5.70 -1.49
CA GLN A 53 25.01 -7.07 -1.08
C GLN A 53 23.74 -7.82 -0.67
N SER A 54 22.82 -7.13 0.02
CA SER A 54 21.58 -7.74 0.52
C SER A 54 20.40 -6.79 0.37
N ILE A 55 19.23 -7.39 0.08
CA ILE A 55 17.96 -6.70 -0.05
C ILE A 55 16.98 -7.37 0.90
N THR A 56 16.46 -6.62 1.86
CA THR A 56 15.44 -7.10 2.79
C THR A 56 14.11 -6.44 2.43
N VAL A 57 13.07 -7.24 2.20
CA VAL A 57 11.70 -6.74 2.03
C VAL A 57 10.96 -6.91 3.35
N GLN A 58 10.15 -5.93 3.72
CA GLN A 58 9.35 -5.95 4.95
C GLN A 58 7.91 -5.52 4.64
N GLY A 59 6.94 -6.08 5.37
CA GLY A 59 5.51 -5.73 5.21
C GLY A 59 4.80 -6.44 4.06
N GLU A 60 5.38 -7.52 3.55
CA GLU A 60 4.73 -8.43 2.61
C GLU A 60 3.58 -9.21 3.27
N GLN A 61 2.45 -9.33 2.57
CA GLN A 61 1.30 -10.15 2.99
C GLN A 61 0.74 -10.96 1.82
N ILE A 62 0.58 -10.31 0.67
CA ILE A 62 0.02 -10.83 -0.58
C ILE A 62 1.13 -10.96 -1.63
N THR A 63 2.00 -9.96 -1.78
CA THR A 63 3.11 -9.99 -2.75
C THR A 63 4.36 -10.55 -2.10
N SER A 64 4.89 -11.65 -2.65
CA SER A 64 6.18 -12.20 -2.24
C SER A 64 7.35 -11.21 -2.39
N SER A 65 8.29 -11.23 -1.46
CA SER A 65 9.60 -10.55 -1.52
C SER A 65 10.26 -10.61 -2.89
N ALA A 66 10.31 -11.80 -3.51
CA ALA A 66 10.93 -12.01 -4.80
C ALA A 66 10.30 -11.15 -5.92
N ARG A 67 8.97 -11.01 -5.94
CA ARG A 67 8.26 -10.14 -6.89
C ARG A 67 8.55 -8.67 -6.63
N VAL A 68 8.63 -8.25 -5.37
CA VAL A 68 8.96 -6.87 -4.99
C VAL A 68 10.38 -6.52 -5.42
N ILE A 69 11.35 -7.41 -5.14
CA ILE A 69 12.75 -7.26 -5.56
C ILE A 69 12.83 -7.20 -7.09
N LYS A 70 12.18 -8.14 -7.80
CA LYS A 70 12.14 -8.15 -9.27
C LYS A 70 11.54 -6.87 -9.84
N ALA A 71 10.43 -6.38 -9.28
CA ALA A 71 9.80 -5.14 -9.70
C ALA A 71 10.68 -3.91 -9.40
N SER A 72 11.44 -3.93 -8.30
CA SER A 72 12.35 -2.84 -7.94
C SER A 72 13.46 -2.64 -8.99
N GLY A 73 13.90 -3.72 -9.64
CA GLY A 73 15.04 -3.74 -10.54
C GLY A 73 16.39 -3.59 -9.83
N ILE A 74 16.42 -3.65 -8.49
CA ILE A 74 17.65 -3.65 -7.71
C ILE A 74 18.23 -5.07 -7.72
N SER A 75 19.52 -5.18 -7.97
CA SER A 75 20.26 -6.44 -7.97
C SER A 75 21.62 -6.27 -7.28
N ASN A 76 22.34 -7.37 -7.11
CA ASN A 76 23.71 -7.37 -6.62
C ASN A 76 24.74 -6.71 -7.57
N LYS A 77 24.32 -6.34 -8.79
CA LYS A 77 25.12 -5.55 -9.74
C LYS A 77 24.88 -4.05 -9.64
N THR A 78 23.85 -3.65 -8.89
CA THR A 78 23.45 -2.25 -8.74
C THR A 78 24.30 -1.58 -7.65
N HIS A 79 24.84 -0.39 -7.92
CA HIS A 79 25.51 0.42 -6.90
C HIS A 79 24.48 1.10 -5.99
N ILE A 80 24.75 1.18 -4.68
CA ILE A 80 23.80 1.72 -3.69
C ILE A 80 23.44 3.20 -3.95
N TRP A 81 24.37 3.94 -4.56
CA TRP A 81 24.23 5.35 -4.91
C TRP A 81 23.31 5.57 -6.11
N ASP A 82 23.34 4.65 -7.09
CA ASP A 82 22.53 4.72 -8.32
C ASP A 82 21.05 4.42 -8.09
N ILE A 83 20.69 3.94 -6.91
CA ILE A 83 19.30 3.63 -6.55
C ILE A 83 18.52 4.94 -6.44
N GLY A 84 17.81 5.29 -7.52
CA GLY A 84 16.85 6.37 -7.55
C GLY A 84 15.54 5.97 -6.85
N GLU A 85 15.34 6.40 -5.61
CA GLU A 85 14.20 6.00 -4.77
C GLU A 85 12.84 6.26 -5.44
N LYS A 86 12.69 7.41 -6.11
CA LYS A 86 11.47 7.75 -6.86
C LYS A 86 11.21 6.77 -8.00
N ALA A 87 12.24 6.40 -8.76
CA ALA A 87 12.11 5.48 -9.88
C ALA A 87 11.75 4.07 -9.41
N VAL A 88 12.45 3.57 -8.39
CA VAL A 88 12.18 2.27 -7.78
C VAL A 88 10.78 2.22 -7.18
N THR A 89 10.38 3.26 -6.42
CA THR A 89 9.03 3.36 -5.85
C THR A 89 7.96 3.30 -6.94
N ARG A 90 8.14 4.03 -8.05
CA ARG A 90 7.21 3.96 -9.19
C ARG A 90 7.12 2.56 -9.80
N LYS A 91 8.24 1.85 -9.94
CA LYS A 91 8.24 0.48 -10.48
C LYS A 91 7.51 -0.49 -9.55
N ILE A 92 7.78 -0.44 -8.24
CA ILE A 92 7.13 -1.33 -7.27
C ILE A 92 5.63 -1.01 -7.15
N LYS A 93 5.22 0.26 -7.20
CA LYS A 93 3.80 0.68 -7.19
C LYS A 93 2.98 0.20 -8.40
N LYS A 94 3.61 -0.34 -9.45
CA LYS A 94 2.88 -1.00 -10.54
C LYS A 94 2.26 -2.33 -10.11
N LEU A 95 2.71 -2.90 -8.99
CA LEU A 95 2.11 -4.09 -8.41
C LEU A 95 0.78 -3.70 -7.76
N PRO A 96 -0.34 -4.35 -8.14
CA PRO A 96 -1.69 -3.91 -7.74
C PRO A 96 -1.93 -3.98 -6.23
N ALA A 97 -1.24 -4.89 -5.54
CA ALA A 97 -1.33 -5.06 -4.10
C ALA A 97 -0.55 -4.00 -3.30
N VAL A 98 0.38 -3.26 -3.90
CA VAL A 98 1.26 -2.34 -3.15
C VAL A 98 0.62 -0.95 -3.05
N ARG A 99 0.34 -0.50 -1.82
CA ARG A 99 -0.18 0.84 -1.51
C ARG A 99 0.94 1.87 -1.40
N SER A 100 2.00 1.55 -0.66
CA SER A 100 3.14 2.45 -0.50
C SER A 100 4.44 1.67 -0.32
N VAL A 101 5.55 2.34 -0.61
CA VAL A 101 6.90 1.79 -0.50
C VAL A 101 7.79 2.84 0.13
N THR A 102 8.62 2.41 1.06
CA THR A 102 9.69 3.20 1.66
C THR A 102 11.00 2.45 1.45
N ILE A 103 11.99 3.14 0.90
CA ILE A 103 13.29 2.59 0.59
C ILE A 103 14.26 3.16 1.61
N LYS A 104 15.00 2.31 2.30
CA LYS A 104 16.07 2.73 3.22
C LYS A 104 17.38 2.08 2.80
N LYS A 105 18.38 2.92 2.55
CA LYS A 105 19.75 2.50 2.30
C LYS A 105 20.46 2.41 3.65
N LYS A 106 20.95 1.21 4.00
CA LYS A 106 21.75 0.99 5.21
C LYS A 106 23.22 0.82 4.79
N PHE A 107 24.07 1.68 5.31
CA PHE A 107 25.50 1.58 5.12
C PHE A 107 26.02 0.25 5.70
N PRO A 108 27.00 -0.43 5.07
CA PRO A 108 27.71 -0.05 3.84
C PRO A 108 26.99 -0.40 2.52
N ASN A 109 26.22 -1.48 2.47
CA ASN A 109 25.75 -2.07 1.21
C ASN A 109 24.39 -2.82 1.30
N HIS A 110 23.54 -2.43 2.24
CA HIS A 110 22.26 -3.08 2.52
C HIS A 110 21.09 -2.18 2.07
N VAL A 111 20.04 -2.77 1.49
CA VAL A 111 18.83 -2.04 1.11
C VAL A 111 17.61 -2.67 1.76
N THR A 112 16.82 -1.87 2.46
CA THR A 112 15.53 -2.30 3.01
C THR A 112 14.39 -1.68 2.22
N LEU A 113 13.50 -2.54 1.71
CA LEU A 113 12.26 -2.17 1.02
C LEU A 113 11.09 -2.45 1.97
N SER A 114 10.58 -1.41 2.62
CA SER A 114 9.38 -1.53 3.46
C SER A 114 8.15 -1.23 2.59
N ILE A 115 7.31 -2.23 2.37
CA ILE A 115 6.07 -2.11 1.61
C ILE A 115 4.86 -2.09 2.55
N ARG A 116 3.82 -1.36 2.16
CA ARG A 116 2.47 -1.50 2.73
C ARG A 116 1.56 -1.94 1.61
N GLU A 117 0.78 -2.97 1.87
CA GLU A 117 -0.15 -3.52 0.89
C GLU A 117 -1.59 -3.10 1.17
N TYR A 118 -2.41 -3.12 0.11
CA TYR A 118 -3.85 -3.03 0.26
C TYR A 118 -4.38 -4.32 0.88
N THR A 119 -5.38 -4.19 1.73
CA THR A 119 -6.07 -5.35 2.31
C THR A 119 -7.10 -5.88 1.33
N ARG A 120 -7.32 -7.20 1.36
CA ARG A 120 -8.44 -7.84 0.67
C ARG A 120 -9.75 -7.46 1.36
N LYS A 121 -10.77 -7.11 0.58
CA LYS A 121 -12.05 -6.61 1.09
C LYS A 121 -13.25 -7.40 0.61
N ALA A 122 -13.16 -8.05 -0.54
CA ALA A 122 -14.23 -8.88 -1.08
C ALA A 122 -13.67 -9.90 -2.06
N TYR A 123 -14.53 -10.78 -2.55
CA TYR A 123 -14.23 -11.69 -3.65
C TYR A 123 -15.23 -11.50 -4.77
N LEU A 124 -14.80 -11.20 -5.99
CA LEU A 124 -15.68 -11.15 -7.14
C LEU A 124 -15.94 -12.57 -7.66
N GLN A 125 -17.20 -12.98 -7.70
CA GLN A 125 -17.62 -14.17 -8.42
C GLN A 125 -17.72 -13.84 -9.91
N LYS A 126 -16.92 -14.50 -10.72
CA LYS A 126 -16.97 -14.37 -12.17
C LYS A 126 -16.75 -15.71 -12.83
N ASN A 127 -17.70 -16.10 -13.69
CA ASN A 127 -17.81 -17.45 -14.22
C ASN A 127 -17.86 -18.46 -13.05
N ASP A 128 -17.01 -19.48 -13.07
CA ASP A 128 -16.88 -20.50 -12.02
C ASP A 128 -15.64 -20.24 -11.13
N GLY A 129 -15.47 -19.00 -10.65
CA GLY A 129 -14.26 -18.62 -9.93
C GLY A 129 -14.40 -17.38 -9.07
N TYR A 130 -13.58 -17.34 -8.02
CA TYR A 130 -13.48 -16.22 -7.08
C TYR A 130 -12.19 -15.45 -7.29
N TYR A 131 -12.31 -14.13 -7.44
CA TYR A 131 -11.21 -13.22 -7.66
C TYR A 131 -11.11 -12.25 -6.48
N PRO A 132 -10.02 -12.27 -5.70
CA PRO A 132 -9.87 -11.36 -4.58
C PRO A 132 -9.87 -9.89 -5.03
N ILE A 133 -10.68 -9.06 -4.38
CA ILE A 133 -10.75 -7.62 -4.59
C ILE A 133 -10.08 -6.91 -3.42
N LEU A 134 -9.14 -6.02 -3.74
CA LEU A 134 -8.42 -5.21 -2.78
C LEU A 134 -9.18 -3.93 -2.44
N GLN A 135 -8.80 -3.28 -1.34
CA GLN A 135 -9.36 -2.00 -0.88
C GLN A 135 -9.39 -0.90 -1.95
N ASN A 136 -8.45 -0.88 -2.89
CA ASN A 136 -8.43 0.07 -4.01
C ASN A 136 -9.29 -0.36 -5.21
N GLY A 137 -10.04 -1.45 -5.10
CA GLY A 137 -10.82 -2.07 -6.17
C GLY A 137 -10.00 -2.96 -7.11
N ALA A 138 -8.68 -3.09 -6.91
CA ALA A 138 -7.87 -3.92 -7.80
C ALA A 138 -8.21 -5.41 -7.64
N MET A 139 -8.41 -6.09 -8.76
CA MET A 139 -8.69 -7.51 -8.82
C MET A 139 -7.37 -8.31 -8.91
N LEU A 140 -7.23 -9.31 -8.04
CA LEU A 140 -6.13 -10.27 -8.08
C LEU A 140 -6.50 -11.52 -8.90
N ASN A 141 -5.51 -12.40 -9.10
CA ASN A 141 -5.73 -13.66 -9.82
C ASN A 141 -6.75 -14.54 -9.11
N LYS A 142 -7.44 -15.39 -9.91
CA LYS A 142 -8.41 -16.38 -9.44
C LYS A 142 -7.82 -17.23 -8.31
N LEU A 143 -8.62 -17.51 -7.29
CA LEU A 143 -8.28 -18.49 -6.26
C LEU A 143 -8.04 -19.88 -6.87
N SER A 144 -7.17 -20.66 -6.23
CA SER A 144 -6.94 -22.05 -6.59
C SER A 144 -8.24 -22.85 -6.50
N LYS A 145 -8.40 -23.85 -7.38
CA LYS A 145 -9.56 -24.76 -7.35
C LYS A 145 -9.70 -25.39 -5.95
N GLY A 146 -10.93 -25.43 -5.43
CA GLY A 146 -11.24 -25.94 -4.09
C GLY A 146 -10.98 -24.97 -2.94
N THR A 147 -10.47 -23.77 -3.21
CA THR A 147 -10.39 -22.69 -2.20
C THR A 147 -11.64 -21.82 -2.29
N PHE A 148 -12.39 -21.74 -1.19
CA PHE A 148 -13.60 -20.92 -1.09
C PHE A 148 -13.34 -19.64 -0.28
N PRO A 149 -14.01 -18.53 -0.63
CA PRO A 149 -13.96 -17.31 0.17
C PRO A 149 -14.67 -17.53 1.52
N PHE A 150 -14.01 -17.22 2.63
CA PHE A 150 -14.61 -17.31 3.97
C PHE A 150 -14.32 -16.10 4.86
N ASP A 151 -13.39 -15.22 4.45
CA ASP A 151 -12.90 -14.11 5.26
C ASP A 151 -13.34 -12.72 4.73
N ALA A 152 -14.17 -12.69 3.69
CA ALA A 152 -14.72 -11.47 3.10
C ALA A 152 -15.95 -11.80 2.23
N PRO A 153 -16.88 -10.83 2.05
CA PRO A 153 -18.09 -11.04 1.27
C PRO A 153 -17.81 -11.32 -0.20
N VAL A 154 -18.73 -12.02 -0.86
CA VAL A 154 -18.68 -12.27 -2.30
C VAL A 154 -19.47 -11.20 -3.05
N LEU A 155 -18.89 -10.64 -4.10
CA LEU A 155 -19.54 -9.72 -5.02
C LEU A 155 -20.10 -10.52 -6.21
N ILE A 156 -21.40 -10.41 -6.46
CA ILE A 156 -22.14 -11.15 -7.49
C ILE A 156 -22.80 -10.15 -8.45
N GLY A 157 -22.75 -10.42 -9.76
CA GLY A 157 -23.39 -9.57 -10.77
C GLY A 157 -22.63 -8.27 -11.12
N PHE A 158 -21.45 -8.04 -10.55
CA PHE A 158 -20.65 -6.86 -10.85
C PHE A 158 -19.89 -7.01 -12.18
N SER A 159 -20.11 -6.06 -13.09
CA SER A 159 -19.35 -5.91 -14.34
C SER A 159 -18.49 -4.64 -14.37
N GLU A 160 -18.92 -3.59 -13.67
CA GLU A 160 -18.29 -2.27 -13.69
C GLU A 160 -17.22 -2.11 -12.61
N GLN A 161 -16.03 -1.67 -13.01
CA GLN A 161 -14.89 -1.47 -12.12
C GLN A 161 -15.13 -0.36 -11.08
N ASP A 162 -15.91 0.67 -11.44
CA ASP A 162 -16.24 1.78 -10.54
C ASP A 162 -17.15 1.32 -9.39
N ALA A 163 -18.14 0.47 -9.69
CA ALA A 163 -19.01 -0.12 -8.68
C ALA A 163 -18.24 -1.03 -7.71
N ILE A 164 -17.37 -1.90 -8.24
CA ILE A 164 -16.49 -2.76 -7.42
C ILE A 164 -15.63 -1.91 -6.47
N LYS A 165 -15.05 -0.82 -6.99
CA LYS A 165 -14.21 0.08 -6.20
C LYS A 165 -14.99 0.75 -5.07
N LYS A 166 -16.18 1.31 -5.36
CA LYS A 166 -17.03 1.96 -4.35
C LYS A 166 -17.46 0.99 -3.25
N VAL A 167 -17.81 -0.25 -3.60
CA VAL A 167 -18.14 -1.28 -2.62
C VAL A 167 -16.90 -1.65 -1.78
N ALA A 168 -15.74 -1.87 -2.40
CA ALA A 168 -14.50 -2.17 -1.67
C ALA A 168 -14.08 -1.04 -0.72
N GLU A 169 -14.30 0.23 -1.11
CA GLU A 169 -14.10 1.39 -0.26
C GLU A 169 -15.10 1.43 0.91
N GLY A 170 -16.36 1.11 0.68
CA GLY A 170 -17.38 1.05 1.73
C GLY A 170 -17.08 -0.04 2.76
N LEU A 171 -16.68 -1.23 2.29
CA LEU A 171 -16.19 -2.33 3.14
C LEU A 171 -14.90 -1.98 3.90
N SER A 172 -14.16 -0.97 3.43
CA SER A 172 -12.99 -0.45 4.14
C SER A 172 -13.35 0.51 5.27
N GLY A 173 -14.56 1.08 5.24
CA GLY A 173 -15.08 1.99 6.26
C GLY A 173 -15.71 1.31 7.47
N ILE A 174 -15.91 -0.01 7.42
CA ILE A 174 -16.52 -0.81 8.49
C ILE A 174 -15.51 -1.73 9.19
N SER A 175 -15.87 -2.22 10.37
CA SER A 175 -15.04 -3.15 11.13
C SER A 175 -14.93 -4.50 10.41
N LYS A 176 -13.85 -5.26 10.70
CA LYS A 176 -13.67 -6.61 10.12
C LYS A 176 -14.81 -7.55 10.51
N GLN A 177 -15.28 -7.46 11.74
CA GLN A 177 -16.42 -8.24 12.24
C GLN A 177 -17.70 -7.95 11.46
N MET A 178 -17.97 -6.67 11.20
CA MET A 178 -19.13 -6.26 10.43
C MET A 178 -19.03 -6.70 8.96
N ALA A 179 -17.85 -6.60 8.35
CA ALA A 179 -17.62 -7.10 7.01
C ALA A 179 -17.82 -8.63 6.91
N HIS A 180 -17.42 -9.39 7.95
CA HIS A 180 -17.69 -10.82 8.04
C HIS A 180 -19.17 -11.16 8.28
N ASN A 181 -19.99 -10.19 8.73
CA ASN A 181 -21.43 -10.39 8.85
C ASN A 181 -22.15 -10.26 7.49
N ILE A 182 -21.45 -9.84 6.44
CA ILE A 182 -21.98 -9.80 5.07
C ILE A 182 -21.60 -11.11 4.39
N SER A 183 -22.59 -11.89 3.96
CA SER A 183 -22.37 -13.09 3.15
C SER A 183 -22.00 -12.68 1.74
N ASP A 184 -22.94 -12.04 1.05
CA ASP A 184 -22.84 -11.73 -0.37
C ASP A 184 -23.43 -10.35 -0.67
N ILE A 185 -22.89 -9.72 -1.70
CA ILE A 185 -23.32 -8.42 -2.21
C ILE A 185 -23.67 -8.61 -3.68
N HIS A 186 -24.92 -8.38 -4.03
CA HIS A 186 -25.44 -8.50 -5.38
C HIS A 186 -25.57 -7.12 -6.00
N TYR A 187 -24.98 -6.94 -7.17
CA TYR A 187 -25.26 -5.80 -8.02
C TYR A 187 -26.52 -6.09 -8.83
N ILE A 188 -27.54 -5.24 -8.69
CA ILE A 188 -28.81 -5.37 -9.38
C ILE A 188 -29.04 -4.16 -10.30
N LYS A 189 -29.93 -4.31 -11.28
CA LYS A 189 -30.36 -3.16 -12.08
C LYS A 189 -31.03 -2.14 -11.16
N ALA A 190 -30.55 -0.90 -11.20
CA ALA A 190 -31.06 0.17 -10.35
C ALA A 190 -32.59 0.29 -10.44
N SER A 191 -33.26 0.29 -9.28
CA SER A 191 -34.69 0.57 -9.17
C SER A 191 -34.98 2.07 -9.31
N GLU A 192 -36.25 2.47 -9.28
CA GLU A 192 -36.66 3.88 -9.28
C GLU A 192 -35.98 4.70 -8.15
N ASN A 193 -35.63 4.05 -7.04
CA ASN A 193 -34.96 4.67 -5.89
C ASN A 193 -33.42 4.71 -6.01
N ASN A 194 -32.84 4.41 -7.19
CA ASN A 194 -31.40 4.32 -7.44
C ASN A 194 -30.66 3.31 -6.53
N GLU A 195 -31.37 2.30 -6.06
CA GLU A 195 -30.79 1.19 -5.30
C GLU A 195 -30.31 0.12 -6.27
N ASP A 196 -29.00 -0.09 -6.29
CA ASP A 196 -28.31 -0.99 -7.22
C ASP A 196 -27.54 -2.11 -6.47
N LEU A 197 -27.68 -2.18 -5.14
CA LEU A 197 -27.06 -3.19 -4.28
C LEU A 197 -28.09 -3.88 -3.39
N VAL A 198 -27.95 -5.20 -3.28
CA VAL A 198 -28.59 -6.02 -2.24
C VAL A 198 -27.50 -6.79 -1.50
N LEU A 199 -27.41 -6.62 -0.19
CA LEU A 199 -26.49 -7.36 0.66
C LEU A 199 -27.28 -8.38 1.48
N TYR A 200 -26.79 -9.60 1.50
CA TYR A 200 -27.30 -10.67 2.36
C TYR A 200 -26.42 -10.77 3.59
N MET A 201 -27.03 -10.64 4.78
CA MET A 201 -26.33 -10.63 6.05
C MET A 201 -26.43 -12.00 6.74
N ASN A 202 -25.41 -12.39 7.49
CA ASN A 202 -25.34 -13.66 8.22
C ASN A 202 -26.30 -13.74 9.42
N ASP A 203 -26.86 -12.61 9.85
CA ASP A 203 -27.93 -12.56 10.86
C ASP A 203 -29.34 -12.73 10.28
N GLY A 204 -29.45 -12.93 8.96
CA GLY A 204 -30.70 -13.16 8.25
C GLY A 204 -31.38 -11.88 7.74
N ASN A 205 -30.83 -10.69 8.00
CA ASN A 205 -31.33 -9.46 7.41
C ASN A 205 -30.85 -9.28 5.96
N GLN A 206 -31.61 -8.53 5.18
CA GLN A 206 -31.19 -8.01 3.88
C GLN A 206 -30.94 -6.51 3.98
N VAL A 207 -29.94 -6.01 3.24
CA VAL A 207 -29.70 -4.57 3.13
C VAL A 207 -29.78 -4.16 1.67
N VAL A 208 -30.70 -3.25 1.35
CA VAL A 208 -30.79 -2.65 0.03
C VAL A 208 -30.12 -1.29 0.07
N ALA A 209 -29.22 -1.01 -0.87
CA ALA A 209 -28.42 0.21 -0.86
C ALA A 209 -28.12 0.71 -2.28
N SER A 210 -27.59 1.92 -2.35
CA SER A 210 -26.99 2.47 -3.56
C SER A 210 -25.46 2.44 -3.44
N THR A 211 -24.79 2.00 -4.49
CA THR A 211 -23.33 2.02 -4.65
C THR A 211 -22.77 3.43 -4.42
N ARG A 212 -23.56 4.48 -4.70
CA ARG A 212 -23.20 5.88 -4.48
C ARG A 212 -23.13 6.26 -3.01
N THR A 213 -24.07 5.78 -2.20
CA THR A 213 -24.18 6.14 -0.77
C THR A 213 -23.64 5.07 0.17
N PHE A 214 -23.30 3.89 -0.36
CA PHE A 214 -22.85 2.72 0.37
C PHE A 214 -21.75 3.05 1.39
N VAL A 215 -20.69 3.74 0.96
CA VAL A 215 -19.55 4.12 1.82
C VAL A 215 -19.97 4.89 3.08
N LYS A 216 -21.00 5.74 2.94
CA LYS A 216 -21.51 6.57 4.02
C LYS A 216 -22.49 5.80 4.91
N ASN A 217 -23.45 5.13 4.28
CA ASN A 217 -24.64 4.65 4.99
C ASN A 217 -24.46 3.26 5.59
N ILE A 218 -23.57 2.43 5.05
CA ILE A 218 -23.39 1.06 5.57
C ILE A 218 -23.00 1.06 7.05
N LYS A 219 -22.28 2.09 7.52
CA LYS A 219 -21.84 2.23 8.92
C LYS A 219 -22.99 2.36 9.93
N LEU A 220 -24.20 2.71 9.47
CA LEU A 220 -25.40 2.86 10.31
C LEU A 220 -26.03 1.51 10.68
N TYR A 221 -25.72 0.45 9.91
CA TYR A 221 -26.35 -0.85 10.08
C TYR A 221 -26.27 -1.43 11.51
N PRO A 222 -25.12 -1.40 12.23
CA PRO A 222 -25.06 -1.95 13.58
C PRO A 222 -25.98 -1.24 14.57
N GLU A 223 -26.16 0.08 14.40
CA GLU A 223 -27.06 0.87 15.24
C GLU A 223 -28.53 0.57 14.93
N ILE A 224 -28.88 0.36 13.66
CA ILE A 224 -30.23 -0.02 13.26
C ILE A 224 -30.59 -1.38 13.85
N VAL A 225 -29.74 -2.40 13.65
CA VAL A 225 -29.99 -3.76 14.14
C VAL A 225 -30.08 -3.80 15.66
N ALA A 226 -29.27 -3.00 16.38
CA ALA A 226 -29.32 -2.92 17.84
C ALA A 226 -30.66 -2.38 18.38
N ASN A 227 -31.41 -1.62 17.57
CA ASN A 227 -32.69 -1.03 17.94
C ASN A 227 -33.90 -1.81 17.40
N LEU A 228 -33.69 -2.88 16.62
CA LEU A 228 -34.78 -3.73 16.17
C LEU A 228 -35.31 -4.60 17.32
N PRO A 229 -36.63 -4.89 17.36
CA PRO A 229 -37.19 -5.91 18.24
C PRO A 229 -36.45 -7.24 18.09
N LYS A 230 -36.28 -7.95 19.21
CA LYS A 230 -35.61 -9.26 19.22
C LYS A 230 -36.31 -10.21 18.26
N ASP A 231 -35.50 -10.97 17.51
CA ASP A 231 -35.93 -11.98 16.54
C ASP A 231 -36.70 -11.44 15.32
N GLN A 232 -36.77 -10.12 15.13
CA GLN A 232 -37.35 -9.53 13.94
C GLN A 232 -36.31 -9.41 12.83
N ARG A 233 -36.61 -10.01 11.67
CA ARG A 233 -35.78 -9.96 10.46
C ARG A 233 -36.52 -9.22 9.35
N GLY A 234 -35.77 -8.75 8.36
CA GLY A 234 -36.34 -8.07 7.21
C GLY A 234 -35.32 -7.33 6.37
N THR A 235 -35.81 -6.35 5.63
CA THR A 235 -35.03 -5.57 4.67
C THR A 235 -34.77 -4.17 5.23
N ILE A 236 -33.50 -3.81 5.34
CA ILE A 236 -33.05 -2.48 5.72
C ILE A 236 -32.67 -1.72 4.45
N HIS A 237 -33.37 -0.64 4.16
CA HIS A 237 -33.00 0.25 3.06
C HIS A 237 -32.02 1.31 3.56
N LEU A 238 -30.89 1.49 2.87
CA LEU A 238 -29.79 2.39 3.24
C LEU A 238 -29.39 3.33 2.08
N SER A 239 -30.34 3.76 1.26
CA SER A 239 -30.08 4.59 0.07
C SER A 239 -30.16 6.09 0.36
N VAL A 240 -31.33 6.71 0.20
CA VAL A 240 -31.53 8.16 0.46
C VAL A 240 -32.01 8.42 1.89
N GLY A 241 -32.86 7.54 2.43
CA GLY A 241 -33.24 7.48 3.83
C GLY A 241 -33.05 6.06 4.37
N SER A 242 -32.90 5.93 5.70
CA SER A 242 -32.82 4.62 6.35
C SER A 242 -34.16 4.22 6.96
N TYR A 243 -34.68 3.07 6.55
CA TYR A 243 -35.89 2.48 7.13
C TYR A 243 -35.82 0.96 7.07
N PHE A 244 -36.65 0.30 7.87
CA PHE A 244 -36.73 -1.15 7.99
C PHE A 244 -38.10 -1.64 7.57
N VAL A 245 -38.13 -2.69 6.76
CA VAL A 245 -39.33 -3.41 6.34
C VAL A 245 -39.24 -4.82 6.93
N PRO A 246 -40.12 -5.18 7.89
CA PRO A 246 -40.18 -6.52 8.44
C PRO A 246 -40.45 -7.57 7.36
N GLU A 247 -39.87 -8.75 7.49
CA GLU A 247 -40.26 -9.91 6.69
C GLU A 247 -41.62 -10.43 7.19
N ASP A 248 -42.66 -10.31 6.37
CA ASP A 248 -43.99 -10.83 6.70
C ASP A 248 -43.95 -12.37 6.75
N VAL A 249 -44.17 -12.96 7.92
CA VAL A 249 -44.18 -14.42 8.16
C VAL A 249 -45.44 -15.10 7.54
N GLY A 250 -46.11 -14.47 6.57
CA GLY A 250 -47.52 -14.72 6.25
C GLY A 250 -47.90 -15.12 4.82
N GLN A 251 -46.98 -15.33 3.87
CA GLN A 251 -47.37 -15.62 2.47
C GLN A 251 -46.54 -16.69 1.72
N SER A 252 -45.88 -17.61 2.43
CA SER A 252 -45.18 -18.75 1.77
C SER A 252 -45.96 -20.08 1.79
N SER A 253 -47.23 -20.10 2.22
CA SER A 253 -48.02 -21.34 2.38
C SER A 253 -49.32 -21.44 1.57
N GLN A 254 -49.61 -20.52 0.65
CA GLN A 254 -50.83 -20.56 -0.18
C GLN A 254 -50.57 -20.31 -1.67
N GLU A 255 -49.62 -21.03 -2.27
CA GLU A 255 -49.52 -21.04 -3.75
C GLU A 255 -49.19 -22.43 -4.33
N SER A 256 -49.36 -23.50 -3.54
CA SER A 256 -49.21 -24.89 -4.01
C SER A 256 -50.49 -25.74 -3.97
N SER A 257 -51.62 -25.15 -3.59
CA SER A 257 -52.92 -25.83 -3.53
C SER A 257 -53.97 -25.09 -4.35
N ASN A 258 -53.67 -24.78 -5.61
CA ASN A 258 -54.72 -24.66 -6.62
C ASN A 258 -54.11 -24.76 -8.02
N LYS A 259 -54.08 -25.97 -8.56
CA LYS A 259 -54.06 -26.17 -10.00
C LYS A 259 -55.22 -27.11 -10.34
N PRO A 260 -56.29 -26.62 -11.02
CA PRO A 260 -57.28 -27.50 -11.61
C PRO A 260 -56.69 -28.30 -12.78
#